data_AF-X0SC83-F1
#
_entry.id   AF-X0SC83-F1
#
_cell.length_a   1.000
_cell.length_b   1.000
_cell.length_c   1.000
_cell.angle_alpha   90.00
_cell.angle_beta   90.00
_cell.angle_gamma   90.00
#
_symmetry.space_group_name_H-M   'P 1'
#
loop_
_entity.id
_entity.type
_entity.pdbx_description
1 polymer ?
#
loop_
_entity_poly.entity_id
_entity_poly.type
_entity_poly.pdbx_seq_one_letter_code
_entity_poly.pdbx_strand_id
1 'polypeptide(L)' 'MKLLPFLYQVGGSHLTHEEDASSYLVTSDPPVLIDCGTPKGLDVLQKNLKLIGFPASSLGL' A
#
# COMPACT_ATOMS: atom_id res chain seq x y z
N MET A 1 2.64 -7.85 0.45
CA MET A 1 3.75 -8.79 0.73
C MET A 1 4.66 -8.19 1.79
N LYS A 2 5.03 -8.94 2.84
CA LYS A 2 6.02 -8.47 3.83
C LYS A 2 7.42 -8.67 3.26
N LEU A 3 8.21 -7.59 3.19
CA LEU A 3 9.58 -7.65 2.66
C LEU A 3 10.62 -7.72 3.78
N LEU A 4 10.44 -6.88 4.82
CA LEU A 4 11.30 -6.80 5.99
C LEU A 4 10.44 -6.56 7.25
N PRO A 5 11.01 -6.63 8.47
CA PRO A 5 10.37 -6.04 9.63
C PRO A 5 9.93 -4.60 9.33
N PHE A 6 8.66 -4.33 9.59
CA PHE A 6 8.02 -3.02 9.38
C PHE A 6 7.91 -2.51 7.94
N LEU A 7 8.31 -3.28 6.92
CA LEU A 7 8.20 -2.87 5.51
C LEU A 7 7.39 -3.90 4.70
N TYR A 8 6.33 -3.40 4.08
CA TYR A 8 5.44 -4.18 3.25
C TYR A 8 5.34 -3.55 1.87
N GLN A 9 5.41 -4.36 0.82
CA GLN A 9 4.91 -3.96 -0.49
C GLN A 9 3.39 -4.13 -0.49
N VAL A 10 2.65 -3.06 -0.79
CA VAL A 10 1.19 -3.00 -0.71
C VAL A 10 0.53 -2.72 -2.06
N GLY A 11 1.30 -2.27 -3.04
CA GLY A 11 0.85 -2.03 -4.42
C GLY A 11 1.94 -2.30 -5.47
N GLY A 12 1.53 -2.29 -6.73
CA GLY A 12 2.38 -2.48 -7.90
C GLY A 12 1.74 -3.33 -8.99
N SER A 13 2.44 -3.47 -10.12
CA SER A 13 2.02 -4.17 -11.34
C SER A 13 1.34 -5.54 -11.13
N HIS A 14 1.79 -6.29 -10.11
CA HIS A 14 1.27 -7.63 -9.78
C HIS A 14 0.38 -7.67 -8.52
N LEU A 15 0.15 -6.53 -7.86
CA LEU A 15 -0.61 -6.44 -6.61
C LEU A 15 -1.87 -5.60 -6.72
N THR A 16 -1.89 -4.59 -7.59
CA THR A 16 -2.98 -3.61 -7.69
C THR A 16 -3.44 -3.40 -9.12
N HIS A 17 -2.57 -2.92 -10.01
CA HIS A 17 -2.87 -2.72 -11.43
C HIS A 17 -1.57 -2.76 -12.24
N GLU A 18 -1.60 -3.24 -13.49
CA GLU A 18 -0.39 -3.48 -14.32
C GLU A 18 0.46 -2.22 -14.57
N GLU A 19 -0.18 -1.05 -14.59
CA GLU A 19 0.46 0.27 -14.76
C GLU A 19 1.06 0.84 -13.45
N ASP A 20 0.80 0.21 -12.30
CA ASP A 20 1.26 0.74 -11.02
C ASP A 20 2.75 0.46 -10.78
N ALA A 21 3.47 1.51 -10.39
CA ALA A 21 4.75 1.36 -9.71
C ALA A 21 4.54 0.70 -8.34
N SER A 22 5.62 0.15 -7.77
CA SER A 22 5.52 -0.51 -6.46
C SER A 22 5.24 0.51 -5.36
N SER A 23 4.19 0.27 -4.59
CA SER A 23 3.82 1.05 -3.41
C SER A 23 4.21 0.30 -2.13
N TYR A 24 4.70 1.02 -1.13
CA TYR A 24 5.23 0.43 0.10
C TYR A 24 4.63 1.07 1.35
N LEU A 25 4.33 0.25 2.36
CA LEU A 25 3.95 0.71 3.69
C LEU A 25 5.09 0.44 4.67
N VAL A 26 5.52 1.51 5.35
CA VAL A 26 6.39 1.45 6.52
C VAL A 26 5.53 1.58 7.76
N THR A 27 5.47 0.52 8.59
CA THR A 27 4.63 0.48 9.79
C THR A 27 5.32 1.11 11.01
N SER A 28 5.91 2.30 10.81
CA SER A 28 6.42 3.16 11.87
C SER A 28 5.29 3.83 12.65
N ASP A 29 5.63 4.65 13.64
CA ASP A 29 4.69 5.53 14.34
C ASP A 29 5.11 7.00 14.14
N PRO A 30 4.43 7.79 13.28
CA PRO A 30 3.27 7.40 12.48
C PRO A 30 3.62 6.50 11.29
N PRO A 31 2.66 5.73 10.75
CA PRO A 31 2.88 4.90 9.57
C PRO A 31 3.04 5.77 8.32
N VAL A 32 3.86 5.31 7.38
CA VAL A 32 4.17 6.04 6.14
C VAL A 32 3.87 5.17 4.93
N LEU A 33 3.05 5.69 4.02
CA LEU A 33 2.83 5.10 2.71
C LEU A 33 3.72 5.81 1.67
N ILE A 34 4.46 5.03 0.90
CA ILE A 34 5.30 5.49 -0.20
C ILE A 34 4.61 5.09 -1.49
N ASP A 35 4.19 6.10 -2.26
CA ASP A 35 3.41 5.97 -3.50
C ASP A 35 2.01 5.35 -3.28
N CYS A 36 1.07 5.67 -4.18
CA CYS A 36 -0.26 5.07 -4.22
C CYS A 36 -0.65 4.57 -5.62
N GLY A 37 0.26 4.64 -6.59
CA GLY A 37 0.04 4.16 -7.94
C GLY A 37 -1.00 5.01 -8.69
N THR A 38 -1.75 4.35 -9.57
CA THR A 38 -2.76 4.99 -10.41
C THR A 38 -4.17 4.89 -9.79
N PRO A 39 -5.12 5.75 -10.20
CA PRO A 39 -6.51 5.62 -9.76
C PRO A 39 -7.15 4.25 -10.08
N LYS A 40 -6.66 3.53 -11.10
CA LYS A 40 -7.18 2.21 -11.49
C LYS A 40 -6.87 1.13 -10.45
N GLY A 41 -5.74 1.25 -9.74
CA GLY A 41 -5.31 0.31 -8.70
C GLY A 41 -5.76 0.68 -7.28
N LEU A 42 -6.34 1.88 -7.09
CA LEU A 42 -6.61 2.45 -5.77
C LEU A 42 -7.52 1.55 -4.91
N ASP A 43 -8.61 1.02 -5.47
CA ASP A 43 -9.53 0.14 -4.73
C ASP A 43 -8.86 -1.13 -4.21
N VAL A 44 -7.93 -1.69 -4.99
CA VAL A 44 -7.16 -2.88 -4.61
C VAL A 44 -6.11 -2.51 -3.57
N LEU A 45 -5.44 -1.37 -3.72
CA LEU A 45 -4.47 -0.85 -2.75
C LEU A 45 -5.15 -0.67 -1.38
N GLN A 46 -6.32 -0.03 -1.34
CA GLN A 46 -7.09 0.17 -0.11
C GLN A 46 -7.49 -1.15 0.56
N LYS A 47 -7.85 -2.18 -0.23
CA LYS A 47 -8.12 -3.53 0.28
C LYS A 47 -6.87 -4.18 0.87
N ASN A 48 -5.73 -4.09 0.18
CA ASN A 48 -4.45 -4.63 0.65
C ASN A 48 -4.03 -3.99 1.98
N LEU A 49 -4.13 -2.66 2.06
CA LEU A 49 -3.86 -1.86 3.24
C LEU A 49 -4.76 -2.24 4.43
N LYS A 50 -6.06 -2.43 4.19
CA LYS A 50 -7.01 -2.89 5.21
C LYS A 50 -6.68 -4.28 5.74
N LEU A 51 -6.26 -5.22 4.88
CA LEU A 51 -5.92 -6.59 5.28
C LEU A 51 -4.72 -6.67 6.24
N ILE A 52 -3.81 -5.69 6.20
CA ILE A 52 -2.66 -5.61 7.09
C ILE A 52 -2.88 -4.69 8.30
N GLY A 53 -4.11 -4.17 8.48
CA GLY A 53 -4.50 -3.38 9.65
C GLY A 53 -4.27 -1.87 9.52
N PHE A 54 -3.97 -1.36 8.32
CA PHE A 54 -3.71 0.06 8.08
C PHE A 54 -4.72 0.62 7.08
N PRO A 55 -5.96 0.95 7.49
CA PRO A 55 -6.97 1.47 6.56
C PRO A 55 -6.50 2.78 5.91
N ALA A 56 -6.86 3.00 4.65
CA ALA A 56 -6.43 4.17 3.87
C ALA A 56 -6.74 5.53 4.55
N SER A 57 -7.87 5.62 5.25
CA SER A 57 -8.25 6.80 6.03
C SER A 57 -7.24 7.17 7.14
N SER A 58 -6.46 6.20 7.64
CA SER A 58 -5.38 6.45 8.61
C SER A 58 -4.08 6.94 7.97
N LEU A 59 -3.99 6.90 6.64
CA LEU A 59 -2.81 7.24 5.84
C LEU A 59 -3.02 8.47 4.95
N GLY A 60 -4.16 9.17 5.09
CA GLY A 60 -4.50 10.34 4.28
C GLY A 60 -4.96 10.03 2.85
N LEU A 61 -5.44 8.81 2.60
CA LEU A 61 -6.04 8.33 1.35
C LEU A 61 -7.55 8.13 1.46
#